data_AF-A0A9E5Y7G3-F1
#
_entry.id   AF-A0A9E5Y7G3-F1
#
_cell.length_a   1.000
_cell.length_b   1.000
_cell.length_c   1.000
_cell.angle_alpha   90.00
_cell.angle_beta   90.00
_cell.angle_gamma   90.00
#
_symmetry.space_group_name_H-M   'P 1'
#
loop_
_entity.id
_entity.type
_entity.pdbx_description
1 polymer ?
#
loop_
_entity_poly.entity_id
_entity_poly.type
_entity_poly.pdbx_seq_one_letter_code
_entity_poly.pdbx_strand_id
1 'polypeptide(L)'
;MRSLKNLNEVNLEAIYKHFEKLCSGCDKLNTPECRESSCLIGFGKRALRFSISKGVLDIAGAKKMIPTGDFKVYYLEVIAPGLAETCRQCRQCQDNHSPDCVIALARTCLEYTVLQSEIDYPGSVFQYLAKVRDQAPELSALIAAELKKSS
;
A
#
# COMPACT_ATOMS: atom_id res chain seq x y z
N MET A 1 -27.11 24.30 -2.67
CA MET A 1 -25.72 24.03 -3.13
C MET A 1 -25.25 22.71 -2.54
N ARG A 2 -25.29 21.61 -3.32
CA ARG A 2 -24.62 20.37 -2.95
C ARG A 2 -23.13 20.60 -3.18
N SER A 3 -22.36 20.62 -2.09
CA SER A 3 -20.90 20.69 -2.16
C SER A 3 -20.39 19.50 -2.95
N LEU A 4 -19.81 19.76 -4.12
CA LEU A 4 -18.99 18.81 -4.86
C LEU A 4 -17.84 18.43 -3.91
N LYS A 5 -17.88 17.23 -3.32
CA LYS A 5 -16.74 16.70 -2.58
C LYS A 5 -15.51 16.81 -3.49
N ASN A 6 -14.50 17.55 -3.05
CA ASN A 6 -13.22 17.64 -3.75
C ASN A 6 -12.69 16.23 -4.02
N LEU A 7 -12.60 15.84 -5.29
CA LEU A 7 -11.99 14.60 -5.78
C LEU A 7 -10.44 14.58 -5.60
N ASN A 8 -9.88 15.51 -4.81
CA ASN A 8 -8.44 15.82 -4.80
C ASN A 8 -7.70 15.57 -3.48
N GLU A 9 -8.38 15.09 -2.43
CA GLU A 9 -7.72 14.88 -1.14
C GLU A 9 -7.43 13.40 -0.88
N VAL A 10 -6.13 13.07 -0.87
CA VAL A 10 -5.63 11.73 -0.56
C VAL A 10 -5.80 11.50 0.94
N ASN A 11 -6.51 10.44 1.32
CA ASN A 11 -6.67 10.05 2.72
C ASN A 11 -5.61 9.01 3.11
N LEU A 12 -4.41 9.48 3.47
CA LEU A 12 -3.33 8.60 3.92
C LEU A 12 -3.68 7.83 5.21
N GLU A 13 -4.53 8.40 6.07
CA GLU A 13 -5.01 7.74 7.28
C GLU A 13 -5.84 6.49 6.98
N ALA A 14 -6.57 6.47 5.85
CA ALA A 14 -7.29 5.28 5.41
C ALA A 14 -6.32 4.13 5.10
N ILE A 15 -5.23 4.39 4.38
CA ILE A 15 -4.18 3.39 4.11
C ILE A 15 -3.51 2.97 5.43
N TYR A 16 -3.15 3.95 6.27
CA TYR A 16 -2.48 3.71 7.56
C TYR A 16 -3.22 2.72 8.45
N LYS A 17 -4.56 2.82 8.53
CA LYS A 17 -5.39 1.91 9.33
C LYS A 17 -5.26 0.44 8.91
N HIS A 18 -5.06 0.17 7.61
CA HIS A 18 -4.79 -1.20 7.15
C HIS A 18 -3.44 -1.70 7.67
N PHE A 19 -2.39 -0.88 7.59
CA PHE A 19 -1.08 -1.21 8.15
C PHE A 19 -1.12 -1.40 9.67
N GLU A 20 -1.84 -0.54 10.39
CA GLU A 20 -2.01 -0.69 11.84
C GLU A 20 -2.73 -1.99 12.19
N LYS A 21 -3.80 -2.34 11.47
CA LYS A 21 -4.52 -3.60 11.66
C LYS A 21 -3.59 -4.80 11.43
N LEU A 22 -2.83 -4.82 10.33
CA LEU A 22 -1.85 -5.88 10.05
C LEU A 22 -0.78 -5.98 11.14
N CYS A 23 -0.28 -4.84 11.61
CA CYS A 23 0.73 -4.77 12.66
C CYS A 23 0.18 -5.31 14.00
N SER A 24 -1.04 -4.91 14.37
CA SER A 24 -1.73 -5.36 15.58
C SER A 24 -2.03 -6.87 15.62
N GLY A 25 -2.13 -7.51 14.46
CA GLY A 25 -2.30 -8.96 14.33
C GLY A 25 -1.00 -9.77 14.38
N CYS A 26 0.17 -9.12 14.49
CA CYS A 26 1.46 -9.80 14.49
C CYS A 26 1.80 -10.36 15.87
N ASP A 27 2.15 -11.64 15.93
CA ASP A 27 2.59 -12.37 17.13
C ASP A 27 3.89 -11.82 17.75
N LYS A 28 4.71 -11.12 16.95
CA LYS A 28 5.95 -10.47 17.40
C LYS A 28 5.72 -9.04 17.91
N LEU A 29 4.51 -8.50 17.86
CA LEU A 29 4.28 -7.13 18.33
C LEU A 29 4.53 -7.04 19.86
N ASN A 30 5.21 -5.97 20.30
CA ASN A 30 5.60 -5.75 21.69
C ASN A 30 6.57 -6.78 22.27
N THR A 31 7.24 -7.56 21.43
CA THR A 31 8.32 -8.46 21.84
C THR A 31 9.68 -7.98 21.32
N PRO A 32 10.81 -8.43 21.89
CA PRO A 32 12.15 -8.10 21.39
C PRO A 32 12.41 -8.51 19.94
N GLU A 33 11.64 -9.45 19.41
CA GLU A 33 11.69 -9.91 18.02
C GLU A 33 11.00 -8.93 17.04
N CYS A 34 10.26 -7.94 17.53
CA CYS A 34 9.66 -6.89 16.71
C CYS A 34 10.74 -5.98 16.13
N ARG A 35 11.07 -6.14 14.85
CA ARG A 35 12.00 -5.26 14.14
C ARG A 35 11.26 -4.40 13.12
N GLU A 36 10.60 -3.34 13.60
CA GLU A 36 9.80 -2.45 12.74
C GLU A 36 10.60 -1.89 11.56
N SER A 37 11.91 -1.64 11.74
CA SER A 37 12.77 -1.08 10.71
C SER A 37 13.07 -2.02 9.55
N SER A 38 13.00 -3.34 9.77
CA SER A 38 13.25 -4.38 8.77
C SER A 38 11.99 -5.18 8.43
N CYS A 39 10.82 -4.68 8.81
CA CYS A 39 9.50 -5.28 8.57
C CYS A 39 8.80 -4.49 7.47
N LEU A 40 8.24 -5.13 6.45
CA LEU A 40 7.51 -4.49 5.35
C LEU A 40 6.33 -3.68 5.88
N ILE A 41 5.53 -4.28 6.77
CA ILE A 41 4.40 -3.61 7.42
C ILE A 41 4.90 -2.45 8.31
N GLY A 42 5.99 -2.65 9.05
CA GLY A 42 6.58 -1.60 9.88
C GLY A 42 7.12 -0.41 9.07
N PHE A 43 7.81 -0.69 7.97
CA PHE A 43 8.32 0.32 7.06
C PHE A 43 7.19 1.14 6.43
N GLY A 44 6.19 0.48 5.83
CA GLY A 44 5.05 1.16 5.22
C GLY A 44 4.29 2.01 6.23
N LYS A 45 4.10 1.50 7.47
CA LYS A 45 3.49 2.24 8.58
C LYS A 45 4.26 3.53 8.90
N ARG A 46 5.59 3.46 9.01
CA ARG A 46 6.45 4.62 9.28
C ARG A 46 6.45 5.64 8.14
N ALA A 47 6.51 5.18 6.88
CA ALA A 47 6.44 6.05 5.71
C ALA A 47 5.11 6.82 5.64
N LEU A 48 4.00 6.15 5.93
CA LEU A 48 2.67 6.76 6.03
C LEU A 48 2.61 7.79 7.17
N ARG A 49 3.06 7.44 8.38
CA ARG A 49 3.10 8.41 9.51
C ARG A 49 3.94 9.63 9.20
N PHE A 50 5.11 9.43 8.61
CA PHE A 50 5.97 10.54 8.20
C PHE A 50 5.22 11.46 7.25
N SER A 51 4.65 10.91 6.18
CA SER A 51 3.91 11.65 5.16
C SER A 51 2.71 12.41 5.73
N ILE A 52 1.94 11.77 6.61
CA ILE A 52 0.83 12.40 7.35
C ILE A 52 1.34 13.57 8.20
N SER A 53 2.40 13.35 9.00
CA SER A 53 2.92 14.36 9.92
C SER A 53 3.58 15.56 9.21
N LYS A 54 4.11 15.35 7.99
CA LYS A 54 4.83 16.37 7.23
C LYS A 54 3.99 16.98 6.11
N GLY A 55 2.82 16.41 5.81
CA GLY A 55 1.96 16.86 4.70
C GLY A 55 2.60 16.65 3.32
N VAL A 56 3.44 15.63 3.16
CA VAL A 56 4.14 15.32 1.91
C VAL A 56 3.69 13.98 1.35
N LEU A 57 3.69 13.83 0.03
CA LEU A 57 3.40 12.56 -0.63
C LEU A 57 4.64 11.89 -1.20
N ASP A 58 5.71 12.63 -1.45
CA ASP A 58 6.96 12.13 -2.01
C ASP A 58 8.04 12.13 -0.93
N ILE A 59 8.72 11.00 -0.77
CA ILE A 59 9.82 10.83 0.17
C ILE A 59 11.06 10.40 -0.63
N ALA A 60 11.85 11.37 -1.06
CA ALA A 60 13.00 11.14 -1.93
C ALA A 60 13.91 9.98 -1.46
N GLY A 61 14.11 8.99 -2.33
CA GLY A 61 14.96 7.82 -2.09
C GLY A 61 14.33 6.71 -1.24
N ALA A 62 13.11 6.89 -0.72
CA ALA A 62 12.47 5.92 0.17
C ALA A 62 12.16 4.58 -0.50
N LYS A 63 11.97 4.55 -1.83
CA LYS A 63 11.79 3.30 -2.58
C LYS A 63 12.97 2.34 -2.39
N LYS A 64 14.19 2.86 -2.34
CA LYS A 64 15.42 2.08 -2.13
C LYS A 64 15.58 1.58 -0.69
N MET A 65 14.75 2.07 0.24
CA MET A 65 14.78 1.71 1.65
C MET A 65 13.75 0.65 2.02
N ILE A 66 12.90 0.21 1.07
CA ILE A 66 11.94 -0.87 1.31
C ILE A 66 12.71 -2.14 1.73
N PRO A 67 12.37 -2.78 2.86
CA PRO A 67 13.04 -4.00 3.30
C PRO A 67 12.92 -5.12 2.26
N THR A 68 14.03 -5.75 1.92
CA THR A 68 14.08 -6.91 0.99
C THR A 68 14.27 -8.25 1.69
N GLY A 69 14.61 -8.24 2.98
CA GLY A 69 14.87 -9.43 3.79
C GLY A 69 13.72 -9.80 4.76
N ASP A 70 12.53 -9.22 4.58
CA ASP A 70 11.35 -9.61 5.34
C ASP A 70 10.59 -10.69 4.55
N PHE A 71 10.53 -11.90 5.11
CA PHE A 71 9.92 -13.07 4.47
C PHE A 71 8.57 -13.44 5.08
N LYS A 72 7.94 -12.52 5.83
CA LYS A 72 6.59 -12.75 6.38
C LYS A 72 5.57 -12.84 5.25
N VAL A 73 4.91 -13.98 5.17
CA VAL A 73 3.83 -14.24 4.21
C VAL A 73 2.48 -14.00 4.87
N TYR A 74 1.57 -13.38 4.13
CA TYR A 74 0.22 -13.10 4.58
C TYR A 74 -0.80 -13.77 3.64
N TYR A 75 -1.98 -14.09 4.16
CA TYR A 75 -3.10 -14.53 3.34
C TYR A 75 -3.57 -13.40 2.42
N LEU A 76 -3.96 -13.73 1.19
CA LEU A 76 -4.36 -12.74 0.19
C LEU A 76 -5.56 -11.90 0.66
N GLU A 77 -6.51 -12.53 1.35
CA GLU A 77 -7.71 -11.91 1.92
C GLU A 77 -7.39 -10.89 3.00
N VAL A 78 -6.25 -11.04 3.66
CA VAL A 78 -5.79 -10.13 4.71
C VAL A 78 -5.13 -8.88 4.09
N ILE A 79 -4.47 -9.03 2.94
CA ILE A 79 -3.72 -7.96 2.26
C ILE A 79 -4.57 -7.20 1.23
N ALA A 80 -5.48 -7.88 0.52
CA ALA A 80 -6.31 -7.30 -0.53
C ALA A 80 -7.06 -6.02 -0.13
N PRO A 81 -7.63 -5.88 1.10
CA PRO A 81 -8.26 -4.63 1.52
C PRO A 81 -7.28 -3.44 1.55
N GLY A 82 -6.04 -3.67 1.99
CA GLY A 82 -5.01 -2.64 2.02
C GLY A 82 -4.56 -2.23 0.62
N LEU A 83 -4.36 -3.20 -0.28
CA LEU A 83 -4.01 -2.94 -1.68
C LEU A 83 -5.14 -2.15 -2.39
N ALA A 84 -6.40 -2.54 -2.18
CA ALA A 84 -7.56 -1.81 -2.70
C ALA A 84 -7.60 -0.36 -2.16
N GLU A 85 -7.25 -0.13 -0.90
CA GLU A 85 -7.17 1.22 -0.35
C GLU A 85 -6.06 2.04 -1.03
N THR A 86 -4.89 1.46 -1.32
CA THR A 86 -3.85 2.16 -2.09
C THR A 86 -4.30 2.50 -3.51
N CYS A 87 -5.22 1.74 -4.11
CA CYS A 87 -5.82 2.05 -5.39
C CYS A 87 -6.80 3.22 -5.28
N ARG A 88 -7.69 3.20 -4.27
CA ARG A 88 -8.66 4.28 -4.02
C ARG A 88 -8.00 5.62 -3.77
N GLN A 89 -6.91 5.62 -3.01
CA GLN A 89 -6.21 6.85 -2.63
C GLN A 89 -5.21 7.32 -3.69
N CYS A 90 -4.94 6.52 -4.73
CA CYS A 90 -3.99 6.92 -5.76
C CYS A 90 -4.52 8.06 -6.62
N ARG A 91 -3.70 9.09 -6.83
CA ARG A 91 -4.01 10.22 -7.72
C ARG A 91 -3.96 9.89 -9.20
N GLN A 92 -3.52 8.68 -9.56
CA GLN A 92 -3.38 8.23 -10.94
C GLN A 92 -2.52 9.17 -11.80
N CYS A 93 -1.31 9.48 -11.31
CA CYS A 93 -0.39 10.46 -11.90
C CYS A 93 0.10 10.12 -13.32
N GLN A 94 -0.24 8.94 -13.87
CA GLN A 94 0.24 8.43 -15.16
C GLN A 94 1.78 8.54 -15.25
N ASP A 95 2.29 9.11 -16.34
CA ASP A 95 3.72 9.28 -16.62
C ASP A 95 4.46 10.16 -15.59
N ASN A 96 3.75 10.97 -14.80
CA ASN A 96 4.33 11.76 -13.71
C ASN A 96 4.43 10.97 -12.39
N HIS A 97 4.29 9.64 -12.43
CA HIS A 97 4.38 8.81 -11.25
C HIS A 97 5.79 8.80 -10.65
N SER A 98 5.87 9.07 -9.35
CA SER A 98 7.09 8.87 -8.56
C SER A 98 7.03 7.55 -7.78
N PRO A 99 8.03 6.65 -7.92
CA PRO A 99 8.10 5.45 -7.10
C PRO A 99 8.38 5.75 -5.62
N ASP A 100 8.86 6.96 -5.32
CA ASP A 100 9.05 7.47 -3.96
C ASP A 100 7.76 8.06 -3.34
N CYS A 101 6.64 8.01 -4.08
CA CYS A 101 5.33 8.36 -3.54
C CYS A 101 4.92 7.40 -2.43
N VAL A 102 4.50 7.91 -1.27
CA VAL A 102 4.11 7.11 -0.10
C VAL A 102 3.02 6.08 -0.39
N ILE A 103 2.12 6.36 -1.34
CA ILE A 103 1.07 5.42 -1.75
C ILE A 103 1.69 4.23 -2.50
N ALA A 104 2.67 4.49 -3.38
CA ALA A 104 3.41 3.44 -4.06
C ALA A 104 4.28 2.66 -3.07
N LEU A 105 4.99 3.33 -2.16
CA LEU A 105 5.77 2.66 -1.11
C LEU A 105 4.89 1.72 -0.27
N ALA A 106 3.74 2.21 0.19
CA ALA A 106 2.77 1.41 0.93
C ALA A 106 2.29 0.22 0.10
N ARG A 107 1.97 0.45 -1.18
CA ARG A 107 1.52 -0.62 -2.06
C ARG A 107 2.60 -1.69 -2.26
N THR A 108 3.83 -1.30 -2.61
CA THR A 108 4.95 -2.24 -2.77
C THR A 108 5.19 -3.03 -1.49
N CYS A 109 5.10 -2.41 -0.31
CA CYS A 109 5.25 -3.13 0.95
C CYS A 109 4.19 -4.23 1.12
N LEU A 110 2.96 -3.98 0.70
CA LEU A 110 1.89 -4.99 0.72
C LEU A 110 2.05 -6.03 -0.39
N GLU A 111 2.55 -5.64 -1.57
CA GLU A 111 2.83 -6.58 -2.66
C GLU A 111 3.91 -7.59 -2.25
N TYR A 112 4.99 -7.14 -1.63
CA TYR A 112 6.11 -8.01 -1.23
C TYR A 112 5.73 -9.05 -0.17
N THR A 113 4.60 -8.91 0.52
CA THR A 113 4.12 -9.92 1.48
C THR A 113 3.35 -11.07 0.82
N VAL A 114 2.97 -10.93 -0.46
CA VAL A 114 2.11 -11.89 -1.17
C VAL A 114 2.57 -12.22 -2.59
N LEU A 115 3.42 -11.41 -3.19
CA LEU A 115 3.95 -11.59 -4.55
C LEU A 115 5.43 -11.94 -4.52
N GLN A 116 5.85 -12.75 -5.50
CA GLN A 116 7.26 -13.14 -5.67
C GLN A 116 8.10 -12.02 -6.27
N SER A 117 7.47 -11.04 -6.92
CA SER A 117 8.13 -9.89 -7.53
C SER A 117 7.22 -8.67 -7.47
N GLU A 118 7.82 -7.48 -7.57
CA GLU A 118 7.10 -6.22 -7.67
C GLU A 118 6.20 -6.14 -8.91
N ILE A 119 5.04 -5.48 -8.77
CA ILE A 119 4.28 -4.99 -9.91
C ILE A 119 4.76 -3.59 -10.24
N ASP A 120 5.42 -3.43 -11.38
CA ASP A 120 5.78 -2.10 -11.89
C ASP A 120 4.51 -1.25 -12.06
N TYR A 121 4.39 -0.15 -11.31
CA TYR A 121 3.20 0.67 -11.27
C TYR A 121 3.31 1.88 -12.22
N PRO A 122 2.54 1.93 -13.33
CA PRO A 122 2.64 2.99 -14.32
C PRO A 122 1.82 4.24 -13.97
N GLY A 123 1.46 4.45 -12.69
CA GLY A 123 0.62 5.58 -12.30
C GLY A 123 -0.86 5.45 -12.70
N SER A 124 -1.34 4.26 -13.10
CA SER A 124 -2.74 3.99 -13.47
C SER A 124 -3.29 2.79 -12.73
N VAL A 125 -4.38 2.97 -11.97
CA VAL A 125 -5.01 1.88 -11.20
C VAL A 125 -5.52 0.77 -12.12
N PHE A 126 -6.09 1.13 -13.27
CA PHE A 126 -6.56 0.15 -14.25
C PHE A 126 -5.42 -0.72 -14.78
N GLN A 127 -4.31 -0.10 -15.19
CA GLN A 127 -3.14 -0.84 -15.69
C GLN A 127 -2.49 -1.68 -14.59
N TYR A 128 -2.46 -1.18 -13.36
CA TYR A 128 -2.02 -1.95 -12.20
C TYR A 128 -2.83 -3.22 -12.00
N LEU A 129 -4.16 -3.11 -11.97
CA LEU A 129 -5.03 -4.28 -11.79
C LEU A 129 -4.84 -5.29 -12.93
N ALA A 130 -4.61 -4.82 -14.17
CA ALA A 130 -4.28 -5.71 -15.28
C ALA A 130 -2.96 -6.46 -15.03
N LYS A 131 -1.89 -5.77 -14.62
CA LYS A 131 -0.60 -6.40 -14.29
C LYS A 131 -0.71 -7.38 -13.10
N VAL A 132 -1.46 -7.01 -12.05
CA VAL A 132 -1.72 -7.91 -10.90
C VAL A 132 -2.48 -9.14 -11.37
N ARG A 133 -3.49 -9.00 -12.23
CA ARG A 133 -4.23 -10.14 -12.76
C ARG A 133 -3.33 -11.09 -13.54
N ASP A 134 -2.40 -10.55 -14.33
CA ASP A 134 -1.51 -11.37 -15.15
C ASP A 134 -0.51 -12.18 -14.29
N GLN A 135 -0.09 -11.66 -13.13
CA GLN A 135 0.80 -12.36 -12.19
C GLN A 135 0.06 -13.21 -11.13
N ALA A 136 -1.03 -12.69 -10.59
CA ALA A 136 -1.79 -13.25 -9.46
C ALA A 136 -3.31 -12.99 -9.64
N PRO A 137 -3.99 -13.79 -10.49
CA PRO A 137 -5.41 -13.61 -10.81
C PRO A 137 -6.32 -13.59 -9.58
N GLU A 138 -6.04 -14.45 -8.60
CA GLU A 138 -6.79 -14.53 -7.35
C GLU A 138 -6.69 -13.24 -6.53
N LEU A 139 -5.48 -12.72 -6.34
CA LEU A 139 -5.26 -11.44 -5.67
C LEU A 139 -5.97 -10.30 -6.39
N SER A 140 -5.90 -10.26 -7.73
CA SER A 140 -6.62 -9.25 -8.51
C SER A 140 -8.13 -9.32 -8.30
N ALA A 141 -8.71 -10.53 -8.22
CA ALA A 141 -10.14 -10.71 -7.98
C ALA A 141 -10.54 -10.21 -6.59
N LEU A 142 -9.73 -10.50 -5.56
CA LEU A 142 -9.95 -10.01 -4.19
C LEU A 142 -9.86 -8.48 -4.12
N ILE A 143 -8.84 -7.86 -4.72
CA ILE A 143 -8.72 -6.40 -4.78
C ILE A 143 -9.94 -5.79 -5.49
N ALA A 144 -10.37 -6.35 -6.61
CA ALA A 144 -11.55 -5.88 -7.34
C ALA A 144 -12.85 -6.02 -6.51
N ALA A 145 -12.98 -7.08 -5.71
CA ALA A 145 -14.10 -7.24 -4.79
C ALA A 145 -14.08 -6.18 -3.67
N GLU A 146 -12.91 -5.92 -3.08
CA GLU A 146 -12.72 -4.87 -2.07
C GLU A 146 -12.97 -3.46 -2.61
N LEU A 147 -12.65 -3.19 -3.87
CA LEU A 147 -12.95 -1.92 -4.53
C LEU A 147 -14.46 -1.68 -4.68
N LYS A 148 -15.26 -2.74 -4.88
CA LYS A 148 -16.73 -2.63 -5.01
C LYS A 148 -17.45 -2.41 -3.68
N LYS A 149 -16.86 -2.79 -2.53
CA LYS A 149 -17.48 -2.65 -1.21
C LYS A 149 -17.62 -1.20 -0.73
N SER A 150 -16.91 -0.27 -1.35
CA SER A 150 -16.85 1.14 -0.96
C SER A 150 -17.46 2.07 -2.02
N SER A 151 -18.20 1.51 -2.99
CA SER A 151 -18.91 2.20 -4.07
C SER A 151 -20.36 2.51 -3.71
#